data_AF-A0A528B1T8-F1
#
_entry.id   AF-A0A528B1T8-F1
#
_cell.length_a   1.000
_cell.length_b   1.000
_cell.length_c   1.000
_cell.angle_alpha   90.00
_cell.angle_beta   90.00
_cell.angle_gamma   90.00
#
_symmetry.space_group_name_H-M   'P 1'
#
loop_
_entity.id
_entity.type
_entity.pdbx_description
1 polymer ?
#
loop_
_entity_poly.entity_id
_entity_poly.type
_entity_poly.pdbx_seq_one_letter_code
_entity_poly.pdbx_strand_id
1 'polypeptide(L)'
;MSVKDLSLRPVHRRNLSFIMNSWYREEGGIGYIEYDGKSKLGANAMLLRTFSASPHFEQFQLKANAAADGILALQDADGSFRPWLKEPNYSFDAKYLLTFYSGEALVALLEYYFRTGLTRYFEEAARSAEFYLEEYVRKIADNFYPAYVPWHTIAYRHLFALTKADKFAEAVFTLNDKLLELQDRSHRIGRFFNPATPQYGLPHASSDGVYTEGLAYAFEVAQRTGEEVRAGRYLDAITISLKNIASLQYREKLAESSLPFYVYRGAIRTNAEKNRWARIDNAQHTIDAIQALGNFLGSKQASTFEPWP
;
A
#
# COMPACT_ATOMS: atom_id res chain seq x y z
N MET A 1 -0.79 -14.03 -9.12
CA MET A 1 0.34 -14.78 -9.74
C MET A 1 1.22 -15.23 -8.59
N SER A 2 1.53 -16.52 -8.49
CA SER A 2 2.27 -17.04 -7.35
C SER A 2 3.73 -16.58 -7.39
N VAL A 3 4.26 -16.13 -6.24
CA VAL A 3 5.69 -15.84 -5.98
C VAL A 3 6.61 -17.03 -6.36
N LYS A 4 6.02 -18.20 -6.65
CA LYS A 4 6.70 -19.42 -7.11
C LYS A 4 6.99 -19.47 -8.61
N ASP A 5 6.53 -18.50 -9.42
CA ASP A 5 6.90 -18.46 -10.84
C ASP A 5 8.37 -18.06 -10.99
N LEU A 6 9.23 -19.08 -11.13
CA LEU A 6 10.68 -18.93 -11.27
C LEU A 6 11.05 -18.11 -12.52
N SER A 7 10.17 -18.02 -13.53
CA SER A 7 10.44 -17.29 -14.78
C SER A 7 10.56 -15.78 -14.58
N LEU A 8 9.98 -15.23 -13.50
CA LEU A 8 10.04 -13.80 -13.19
C LEU A 8 11.29 -13.40 -12.39
N ARG A 9 12.05 -14.35 -11.84
CA ARG A 9 13.24 -14.06 -11.02
C ARG A 9 14.35 -13.31 -11.79
N PRO A 10 14.69 -13.66 -13.04
CA PRO A 10 15.67 -12.89 -13.81
C PRO A 10 15.22 -11.45 -14.07
N VAL A 11 13.92 -11.24 -14.30
CA VAL A 11 13.34 -9.90 -14.51
C VAL A 11 13.41 -9.09 -13.21
N HIS A 12 13.02 -9.68 -12.08
CA HIS A 12 13.15 -9.06 -10.75
C HIS A 12 14.59 -8.64 -10.44
N ARG A 13 15.56 -9.54 -10.67
CA ARG A 13 16.99 -9.25 -10.47
C ARG A 13 17.47 -8.09 -11.35
N ARG A 14 17.04 -8.05 -12.61
CA ARG A 14 17.37 -6.95 -13.53
C ARG A 14 16.81 -5.61 -13.04
N ASN A 15 15.56 -5.60 -12.59
CA ASN A 15 14.92 -4.40 -12.05
C ASN A 15 15.61 -3.91 -10.78
N LEU A 16 15.92 -4.81 -9.83
CA LEU A 16 16.69 -4.46 -8.63
C LEU A 16 18.06 -3.88 -8.99
N SER A 17 18.78 -4.51 -9.92
CA SER A 17 20.10 -4.03 -10.36
C SER A 17 20.00 -2.63 -10.95
N PHE A 18 18.96 -2.35 -11.74
CA PHE A 18 18.72 -1.02 -12.30
C PHE A 18 18.47 0.02 -11.20
N ILE A 19 17.61 -0.29 -10.22
CA ILE A 19 17.34 0.60 -9.08
C ILE A 19 18.64 0.87 -8.30
N MET A 20 19.43 -0.16 -8.04
CA MET A 20 20.71 -0.04 -7.31
C MET A 20 21.71 0.86 -8.04
N ASN A 21 21.82 0.71 -9.36
CA ASN A 21 22.80 1.46 -10.16
C ASN A 21 22.35 2.89 -10.46
N SER A 22 21.03 3.14 -10.50
CA SER A 22 20.49 4.41 -10.97
C SER A 22 20.11 5.35 -9.83
N TRP A 23 19.43 4.83 -8.82
CA TRP A 23 18.70 5.66 -7.85
C TRP A 23 19.09 5.39 -6.39
N TYR A 24 19.55 4.19 -6.05
CA TYR A 24 19.98 3.90 -4.68
C TYR A 24 21.23 4.70 -4.31
N ARG A 25 21.22 5.30 -3.12
CA ARG A 25 22.35 5.99 -2.51
C ARG A 25 22.50 5.53 -1.06
N GLU A 26 23.71 5.65 -0.54
CA GLU A 26 24.06 5.27 0.82
C GLU A 26 25.07 6.28 1.35
N GLU A 27 24.71 7.00 2.42
CA GLU A 27 25.54 8.06 3.03
C GLU A 27 25.34 8.00 4.54
N GLY A 28 26.44 8.11 5.32
CA GLY A 28 26.35 8.14 6.79
C GLY A 28 25.70 6.91 7.43
N GLY A 29 25.72 5.75 6.77
CA GLY A 29 25.11 4.51 7.27
C GLY A 29 23.62 4.34 6.96
N ILE A 30 22.99 5.30 6.27
CA ILE A 30 21.59 5.19 5.83
C ILE A 30 21.51 5.03 4.31
N GLY A 31 20.54 4.25 3.85
CA GLY A 31 20.24 3.97 2.45
C GLY A 31 18.93 4.63 2.01
N TYR A 32 18.89 5.15 0.79
CA TYR A 32 17.70 5.84 0.27
C TYR A 32 17.63 5.83 -1.27
N ILE A 33 16.45 6.14 -1.79
CA ILE A 33 16.25 6.43 -3.22
C ILE A 33 16.41 7.92 -3.46
N GLU A 34 17.31 8.27 -4.37
CA GLU A 34 17.43 9.61 -4.92
C GLU A 34 17.03 9.61 -6.40
N TYR A 35 16.10 10.50 -6.74
CA TYR A 35 15.68 10.74 -8.11
C TYR A 35 15.49 12.23 -8.30
N ASP A 36 16.17 12.83 -9.29
CA ASP A 36 16.04 14.26 -9.59
C ASP A 36 16.39 15.15 -8.38
N GLY A 37 17.50 14.82 -7.70
CA GLY A 37 18.05 15.58 -6.56
C GLY A 37 17.26 15.50 -5.25
N LYS A 38 16.20 14.69 -5.18
CA LYS A 38 15.31 14.57 -4.01
C LYS A 38 15.13 13.13 -3.56
N SER A 39 14.79 12.97 -2.28
CA SER A 39 14.55 11.68 -1.65
C SER A 39 13.36 11.78 -0.70
N LYS A 40 12.30 11.01 -0.99
CA LYS A 40 11.02 11.02 -0.27
C LYS A 40 10.83 9.76 0.55
N LEU A 41 10.13 9.90 1.67
CA LEU A 41 9.78 8.80 2.58
C LEU A 41 9.12 7.63 1.85
N GLY A 42 8.10 7.89 1.02
CA GLY A 42 7.40 6.82 0.29
C GLY A 42 8.29 6.04 -0.68
N ALA A 43 9.27 6.68 -1.32
CA ALA A 43 10.21 5.95 -2.18
C ALA A 43 11.13 5.05 -1.36
N ASN A 44 11.58 5.52 -0.19
CA ASN A 44 12.41 4.73 0.73
C ASN A 44 11.62 3.57 1.33
N ALA A 45 10.35 3.79 1.65
CA ALA A 45 9.41 2.74 2.07
C ALA A 45 9.26 1.66 0.98
N MET A 46 8.97 2.04 -0.26
CA MET A 46 8.86 1.08 -1.38
C MET A 46 10.17 0.33 -1.65
N LEU A 47 11.33 0.99 -1.51
CA LEU A 47 12.63 0.33 -1.60
C LEU A 47 12.77 -0.77 -0.54
N LEU A 48 12.48 -0.46 0.73
CA LEU A 48 12.58 -1.44 1.81
C LEU A 48 11.62 -2.60 1.61
N ARG A 49 10.36 -2.34 1.23
CA ARG A 49 9.39 -3.39 0.88
C ARG A 49 9.91 -4.29 -0.25
N THR A 50 10.51 -3.69 -1.28
CA THR A 50 11.10 -4.43 -2.40
C THR A 50 12.23 -5.34 -1.93
N PHE A 51 13.09 -4.89 -1.00
CA PHE A 51 14.09 -5.75 -0.40
C PHE A 51 13.45 -6.89 0.41
N SER A 52 12.54 -6.57 1.33
CA SER A 52 11.88 -7.55 2.21
C SER A 52 11.17 -8.66 1.46
N ALA A 53 10.50 -8.33 0.34
CA ALA A 53 9.80 -9.30 -0.51
C ALA A 53 10.71 -10.02 -1.52
N SER A 54 11.96 -9.58 -1.68
CA SER A 54 12.87 -10.11 -2.71
C SER A 54 13.31 -11.55 -2.41
N PRO A 55 13.24 -12.48 -3.37
CA PRO A 55 13.87 -13.80 -3.24
C PRO A 55 15.42 -13.72 -3.21
N HIS A 56 15.99 -12.52 -3.31
CA HIS A 56 17.42 -12.27 -3.20
C HIS A 56 17.77 -11.46 -1.94
N PHE A 57 16.88 -11.44 -0.94
CA PHE A 57 17.06 -10.67 0.29
C PHE A 57 18.46 -10.80 0.91
N GLU A 58 18.98 -12.04 1.04
CA GLU A 58 20.31 -12.29 1.63
C GLU A 58 21.43 -11.54 0.92
N GLN A 59 21.34 -11.36 -0.40
CA GLN A 59 22.33 -10.63 -1.20
C GLN A 59 22.26 -9.12 -0.97
N PHE A 60 21.12 -8.63 -0.49
CA PHE A 60 20.85 -7.22 -0.28
C PHE A 60 20.61 -6.86 1.19
N GLN A 61 20.86 -7.78 2.12
CA GLN A 61 20.47 -7.60 3.53
C GLN A 61 21.09 -6.33 4.11
N LEU A 62 22.39 -6.09 3.91
CA LEU A 62 23.05 -4.87 4.38
C LEU A 62 22.40 -3.59 3.82
N LYS A 63 21.98 -3.62 2.55
CA LYS A 63 21.28 -2.48 1.91
C LYS A 63 19.86 -2.31 2.43
N ALA A 64 19.20 -3.42 2.79
CA ALA A 64 17.90 -3.40 3.44
C ALA A 64 17.99 -2.81 4.85
N ASN A 65 19.03 -3.17 5.63
CA ASN A 65 19.31 -2.56 6.94
C ASN A 65 19.48 -1.04 6.79
N ALA A 66 20.35 -0.61 5.87
CA ALA A 66 20.60 0.81 5.61
C ALA A 66 19.32 1.53 5.16
N ALA A 67 18.49 0.90 4.30
CA ALA A 67 17.22 1.47 3.87
C ALA A 67 16.22 1.62 5.01
N ALA A 68 16.15 0.66 5.94
CA ALA A 68 15.33 0.75 7.14
C ALA A 68 15.81 1.88 8.06
N ASP A 69 17.12 2.01 8.28
CA ASP A 69 17.68 3.11 9.06
C ASP A 69 17.45 4.48 8.37
N GLY A 70 17.42 4.52 7.03
CA GLY A 70 17.06 5.74 6.27
C GLY A 70 15.60 6.16 6.43
N ILE A 71 14.67 5.22 6.64
CA ILE A 71 13.30 5.52 7.03
C ILE A 71 13.27 6.07 8.47
N LEU A 72 13.97 5.41 9.41
CA LEU A 72 14.02 5.85 10.81
C LEU A 72 14.68 7.23 10.99
N ALA A 73 15.61 7.61 10.12
CA ALA A 73 16.19 8.96 10.12
C ALA A 73 15.16 10.08 9.83
N LEU A 74 13.99 9.72 9.29
CA LEU A 74 12.87 10.63 9.03
C LEU A 74 11.83 10.62 10.13
N GLN A 75 11.98 9.79 11.16
CA GLN A 75 11.07 9.72 12.27
C GLN A 75 11.46 10.74 13.34
N ASP A 76 10.50 11.52 13.79
CA ASP A 76 10.67 12.43 14.92
C ASP A 76 10.45 11.68 16.25
N ALA A 77 10.82 12.33 17.36
CA ALA A 77 10.81 11.70 18.69
C ALA A 77 9.41 11.25 19.15
N ASP A 78 8.35 11.90 18.68
CA ASP A 78 6.96 11.56 18.98
C ASP A 78 6.41 10.41 18.11
N GLY A 79 7.20 9.93 17.14
CA GLY A 79 6.79 8.90 16.18
C GLY A 79 6.20 9.44 14.88
N SER A 80 6.01 10.76 14.74
CA SER A 80 5.64 11.34 13.44
C SER A 80 6.78 11.21 12.43
N PHE A 81 6.46 11.26 11.13
CA PHE A 81 7.46 11.23 10.07
C PHE A 81 7.58 12.56 9.34
N ARG A 82 8.78 12.84 8.83
CA ARG A 82 9.05 13.87 7.83
C ARG A 82 8.97 13.28 6.41
N PRO A 83 8.36 13.98 5.44
CA PRO A 83 8.12 13.42 4.10
C PRO A 83 9.37 13.34 3.21
N TRP A 84 10.45 14.06 3.55
CA TRP A 84 11.64 14.20 2.72
C TRP A 84 12.94 14.00 3.51
N LEU A 85 13.82 13.18 2.97
CA LEU A 85 15.24 13.11 3.37
C LEU A 85 16.07 14.15 2.63
N LYS A 86 15.78 14.33 1.33
CA LYS A 86 16.30 15.44 0.52
C LYS A 86 15.11 16.18 -0.07
N GLU A 87 14.87 17.38 0.42
CA GLU A 87 13.72 18.21 0.04
C GLU A 87 13.82 18.70 -1.41
N PRO A 88 12.69 18.85 -2.11
CA PRO A 88 12.65 19.50 -3.40
C PRO A 88 12.88 21.01 -3.27
N ASN A 89 13.25 21.65 -4.38
CA ASN A 89 13.40 23.10 -4.48
C ASN A 89 12.06 23.85 -4.75
N TYR A 90 10.92 23.21 -4.53
CA TYR A 90 9.59 23.77 -4.72
C TYR A 90 8.72 23.60 -3.46
N SER A 91 7.66 24.38 -3.33
CA SER A 91 6.75 24.29 -2.19
C SER A 91 5.93 22.99 -2.21
N PHE A 92 5.76 22.39 -1.04
CA PHE A 92 4.99 21.16 -0.87
C PHE A 92 4.13 21.21 0.40
N ASP A 93 3.07 20.41 0.41
CA ASP A 93 2.25 20.18 1.60
C ASP A 93 2.73 18.90 2.29
N ALA A 94 3.44 19.06 3.40
CA ALA A 94 3.97 17.93 4.16
C ALA A 94 2.86 17.04 4.73
N LYS A 95 1.77 17.62 5.24
CA LYS A 95 0.65 16.88 5.82
C LYS A 95 -0.03 16.03 4.74
N TYR A 96 -0.25 16.60 3.56
CA TYR A 96 -0.82 15.88 2.42
C TYR A 96 0.06 14.70 1.99
N LEU A 97 1.37 14.90 1.82
CA LEU A 97 2.29 13.82 1.43
C LEU A 97 2.32 12.68 2.45
N LEU A 98 2.25 13.03 3.74
CA LEU A 98 2.24 12.06 4.83
C LEU A 98 0.95 11.26 4.92
N THR A 99 -0.13 11.63 4.23
CA THR A 99 -1.35 10.81 4.19
C THR A 99 -1.03 9.40 3.72
N PHE A 100 -0.21 9.21 2.68
CA PHE A 100 0.19 7.87 2.23
C PHE A 100 1.61 7.47 2.65
N TYR A 101 2.57 8.40 2.68
CA TYR A 101 3.96 8.04 3.01
C TYR A 101 4.13 7.47 4.43
N SER A 102 3.34 7.95 5.40
CA SER A 102 3.41 7.44 6.77
C SER A 102 3.01 5.98 6.88
N GLY A 103 1.89 5.60 6.26
CA GLY A 103 1.43 4.22 6.23
C GLY A 103 2.38 3.33 5.43
N GLU A 104 2.88 3.79 4.28
CA GLU A 104 3.89 3.06 3.50
C GLU A 104 5.13 2.74 4.33
N ALA A 105 5.63 3.73 5.09
CA ALA A 105 6.78 3.57 5.98
C ALA A 105 6.51 2.56 7.11
N LEU A 106 5.35 2.65 7.76
CA LEU A 106 4.93 1.68 8.79
C LEU A 106 4.89 0.25 8.25
N VAL A 107 4.25 0.05 7.10
CA VAL A 107 4.18 -1.27 6.44
C VAL A 107 5.59 -1.77 6.12
N ALA A 108 6.45 -0.92 5.55
CA ALA A 108 7.81 -1.29 5.21
C ALA A 108 8.64 -1.75 6.41
N LEU A 109 8.57 -1.02 7.53
CA LEU A 109 9.27 -1.37 8.77
C LEU A 109 8.74 -2.67 9.38
N LEU A 110 7.42 -2.88 9.37
CA LEU A 110 6.79 -4.10 9.89
C LEU A 110 7.10 -5.32 9.02
N GLU A 111 6.98 -5.21 7.69
CA GLU A 111 7.38 -6.27 6.75
C GLU A 111 8.87 -6.62 6.89
N TYR A 112 9.72 -5.63 7.12
CA TYR A 112 11.14 -5.84 7.35
C TYR A 112 11.42 -6.51 8.71
N TYR A 113 10.68 -6.15 9.76
CA TYR A 113 10.71 -6.87 11.04
C TYR A 113 10.31 -8.34 10.85
N PHE A 114 9.19 -8.64 10.17
CA PHE A 114 8.81 -10.03 9.88
C PHE A 114 9.89 -10.80 9.13
N ARG A 115 10.63 -10.12 8.25
CA ARG A 115 11.70 -10.74 7.46
C ARG A 115 12.95 -11.05 8.29
N THR A 116 13.24 -10.26 9.33
CA THR A 116 14.55 -10.26 10.01
C THR A 116 14.51 -10.61 11.49
N GLY A 117 13.37 -10.43 12.16
CA GLY A 117 13.23 -10.55 13.61
C GLY A 117 13.88 -9.40 14.40
N LEU A 118 14.35 -8.34 13.74
CA LEU A 118 15.05 -7.22 14.41
C LEU A 118 14.05 -6.31 15.13
N THR A 119 13.91 -6.50 16.44
CA THR A 119 12.85 -5.90 17.28
C THR A 119 12.82 -4.38 17.25
N ARG A 120 13.97 -3.71 17.10
CA ARG A 120 14.05 -2.25 16.95
C ARG A 120 13.05 -1.73 15.91
N TYR A 121 12.98 -2.34 14.72
CA TYR A 121 12.08 -1.83 13.66
C TYR A 121 10.60 -2.05 13.98
N PHE A 122 10.27 -3.07 14.77
CA PHE A 122 8.92 -3.24 15.31
C PHE A 122 8.58 -2.16 16.34
N GLU A 123 9.48 -1.91 17.30
CA GLU A 123 9.29 -0.90 18.35
C GLU A 123 9.11 0.50 17.75
N GLU A 124 9.94 0.85 16.76
CA GLU A 124 9.87 2.12 16.06
C GLU A 124 8.59 2.25 15.22
N ALA A 125 8.18 1.20 14.51
CA ALA A 125 6.91 1.20 13.78
C ALA A 125 5.70 1.30 14.73
N ALA A 126 5.74 0.63 15.88
CA ALA A 126 4.70 0.71 16.89
C ALA A 126 4.57 2.13 17.46
N ARG A 127 5.69 2.82 17.72
CA ARG A 127 5.68 4.23 18.17
C ARG A 127 5.02 5.14 17.13
N SER A 128 5.39 5.02 15.86
CA SER A 128 4.72 5.77 14.78
C SER A 128 3.24 5.42 14.66
N ALA A 129 2.87 4.16 14.82
CA ALA A 129 1.48 3.73 14.77
C ALA A 129 0.63 4.39 15.87
N GLU A 130 1.14 4.55 17.10
CA GLU A 130 0.42 5.28 18.16
C GLU A 130 0.17 6.74 17.78
N PHE A 131 1.16 7.41 17.20
CA PHE A 131 1.00 8.79 16.71
C PHE A 131 -0.13 8.89 15.67
N TYR A 132 -0.12 8.00 14.68
CA TYR A 132 -1.13 8.03 13.61
C TYR A 132 -2.50 7.46 14.02
N LEU A 133 -2.58 6.65 15.09
CA LEU A 133 -3.85 6.30 15.72
C LEU A 133 -4.55 7.55 16.28
N GLU A 134 -3.79 8.42 16.96
CA GLU A 134 -4.32 9.69 17.44
C GLU A 134 -4.78 10.56 16.27
N GLU A 135 -3.91 10.77 15.27
CA GLU A 135 -4.17 11.71 14.19
C GLU A 135 -5.26 11.25 13.20
N TYR A 136 -5.31 9.97 12.82
CA TYR A 136 -6.16 9.49 11.72
C TYR A 136 -7.37 8.67 12.18
N VAL A 137 -7.36 8.16 13.41
CA VAL A 137 -8.45 7.33 13.94
C VAL A 137 -9.24 8.10 15.00
N ARG A 138 -8.57 8.59 16.05
CA ARG A 138 -9.27 9.30 17.14
C ARG A 138 -9.81 10.67 16.70
N LYS A 139 -9.08 11.35 15.82
CA LYS A 139 -9.48 12.63 15.21
C LYS A 139 -10.10 12.48 13.81
N ILE A 140 -10.67 11.32 13.48
CA ILE A 140 -11.17 11.03 12.12
C ILE A 140 -12.22 12.05 11.63
N ALA A 141 -13.02 12.65 12.52
CA ALA A 141 -14.00 13.67 12.14
C ALA A 141 -13.35 14.91 11.51
N ASP A 142 -12.17 15.31 11.97
CA ASP A 142 -11.47 16.53 11.57
C ASP A 142 -10.37 16.25 10.53
N ASN A 143 -9.75 15.07 10.59
CA ASN A 143 -8.56 14.75 9.83
C ASN A 143 -8.78 13.76 8.68
N PHE A 144 -10.02 13.31 8.41
CA PHE A 144 -10.24 12.26 7.42
C PHE A 144 -9.74 12.60 6.01
N TYR A 145 -8.90 11.70 5.47
CA TYR A 145 -8.48 11.70 4.08
C TYR A 145 -8.34 10.26 3.59
N PRO A 146 -9.04 9.85 2.53
CA PRO A 146 -9.12 8.42 2.19
C PRO A 146 -7.79 7.82 1.76
N ALA A 147 -6.86 8.62 1.22
CA ALA A 147 -5.58 8.12 0.74
C ALA A 147 -4.70 7.48 1.84
N TYR A 148 -4.91 7.82 3.11
CA TYR A 148 -4.18 7.18 4.21
C TYR A 148 -4.75 5.81 4.59
N VAL A 149 -6.02 5.54 4.27
CA VAL A 149 -6.76 4.39 4.82
C VAL A 149 -6.08 3.06 4.51
N PRO A 150 -5.70 2.74 3.26
CA PRO A 150 -5.20 1.40 2.93
C PRO A 150 -3.88 1.07 3.61
N TRP A 151 -2.92 1.99 3.54
CA TRP A 151 -1.59 1.76 4.08
C TRP A 151 -1.61 1.63 5.60
N HIS A 152 -2.40 2.47 6.28
CA HIS A 152 -2.61 2.35 7.72
C HIS A 152 -3.42 1.10 8.08
N THR A 153 -4.38 0.68 7.25
CA THR A 153 -5.09 -0.59 7.43
C THR A 153 -4.14 -1.78 7.42
N ILE A 154 -3.21 -1.82 6.44
CA ILE A 154 -2.21 -2.89 6.34
C ILE A 154 -1.28 -2.87 7.56
N ALA A 155 -0.79 -1.68 7.96
CA ALA A 155 0.07 -1.53 9.13
C ALA A 155 -0.63 -1.98 10.42
N TYR A 156 -1.85 -1.52 10.68
CA TYR A 156 -2.62 -1.91 11.86
C TYR A 156 -3.01 -3.38 11.84
N ARG A 157 -3.28 -3.97 10.68
CA ARG A 157 -3.47 -5.43 10.54
C ARG A 157 -2.21 -6.18 10.98
N HIS A 158 -1.02 -5.74 10.59
CA HIS A 158 0.24 -6.35 11.02
C HIS A 158 0.45 -6.22 12.53
N LEU A 159 0.19 -5.03 13.09
CA LEU A 159 0.31 -4.79 14.52
C LEU A 159 -0.70 -5.59 15.33
N PHE A 160 -1.95 -5.70 14.87
CA PHE A 160 -2.95 -6.58 15.46
C PHE A 160 -2.49 -8.04 15.44
N ALA A 161 -1.95 -8.51 14.30
CA ALA A 161 -1.45 -9.88 14.20
C ALA A 161 -0.32 -10.18 15.19
N LEU A 162 0.58 -9.21 15.44
CA LEU A 162 1.73 -9.33 16.34
C LEU A 162 1.37 -9.19 17.81
N THR A 163 0.50 -8.23 18.15
CA THR A 163 0.26 -7.82 19.54
C THR A 163 -1.04 -8.35 20.11
N LYS A 164 -1.99 -8.73 19.24
CA LYS A 164 -3.39 -9.02 19.58
C LYS A 164 -4.12 -7.87 20.28
N ALA A 165 -3.61 -6.65 20.20
CA ALA A 165 -4.25 -5.50 20.84
C ALA A 165 -5.47 -5.03 20.05
N ASP A 166 -6.64 -5.06 20.68
CA ASP A 166 -7.94 -4.75 20.06
C ASP A 166 -7.97 -3.38 19.38
N LYS A 167 -7.28 -2.39 19.94
CA LYS A 167 -7.18 -1.04 19.38
C LYS A 167 -6.75 -1.01 17.90
N PHE A 168 -5.92 -1.96 17.46
CA PHE A 168 -5.49 -2.03 16.07
C PHE A 168 -6.55 -2.64 15.16
N ALA A 169 -7.34 -3.60 15.65
CA ALA A 169 -8.51 -4.10 14.92
C ALA A 169 -9.60 -3.02 14.83
N GLU A 170 -9.87 -2.32 15.94
CA GLU A 170 -10.79 -1.18 15.97
C GLU A 170 -10.37 -0.09 14.97
N ALA A 171 -9.07 0.25 14.93
CA ALA A 171 -8.54 1.21 13.96
C ALA A 171 -8.78 0.78 12.51
N VAL A 172 -8.56 -0.50 12.19
CA VAL A 172 -8.88 -1.06 10.87
C VAL A 172 -10.36 -0.85 10.55
N PHE A 173 -11.27 -1.15 11.48
CA PHE A 173 -12.70 -0.98 11.25
C PHE A 173 -13.10 0.48 11.10
N THR A 174 -12.65 1.37 12.00
CA THR A 174 -12.97 2.80 11.95
C THR A 174 -12.57 3.42 10.61
N LEU A 175 -11.36 3.13 10.12
CA LEU A 175 -10.87 3.67 8.86
C LEU A 175 -11.66 3.16 7.66
N ASN A 176 -11.91 1.85 7.59
CA ASN A 176 -12.56 1.23 6.44
C ASN A 176 -14.08 1.46 6.43
N ASP A 177 -14.72 1.50 7.59
CA ASP A 177 -16.13 1.89 7.70
C ASP A 177 -16.34 3.31 7.16
N LYS A 178 -15.42 4.24 7.45
CA LYS A 178 -15.46 5.60 6.90
C LYS A 178 -15.18 5.64 5.40
N LEU A 179 -14.23 4.83 4.91
CA LEU A 179 -13.91 4.73 3.49
C LEU A 179 -15.10 4.25 2.65
N LEU A 180 -15.94 3.36 3.18
CA LEU A 180 -17.12 2.85 2.47
C LEU A 180 -18.14 3.95 2.11
N GLU A 181 -18.17 5.07 2.83
CA GLU A 181 -19.03 6.22 2.51
C GLU A 181 -18.67 6.86 1.15
N LEU A 182 -17.48 6.58 0.62
CA LEU A 182 -17.03 7.08 -0.68
C LEU A 182 -17.38 6.16 -1.84
N GLN A 183 -17.75 4.90 -1.59
CA GLN A 183 -18.03 3.99 -2.69
C GLN A 183 -19.34 4.36 -3.39
N ASP A 184 -19.27 4.78 -4.65
CA ASP A 184 -20.45 5.05 -5.45
C ASP A 184 -21.15 3.73 -5.78
N ARG A 185 -22.44 3.67 -5.43
CA ARG A 185 -23.33 2.52 -5.67
C ARG A 185 -24.46 2.84 -6.64
N SER A 186 -24.47 4.05 -7.21
CA SER A 186 -25.59 4.61 -7.95
C SER A 186 -25.26 4.92 -9.41
N HIS A 187 -24.18 5.67 -9.66
CA HIS A 187 -23.87 6.18 -11.01
C HIS A 187 -22.57 5.55 -11.53
N ARG A 188 -21.47 5.75 -10.82
CA ARG A 188 -20.15 5.20 -11.13
C ARG A 188 -19.89 3.98 -10.25
N ILE A 189 -20.77 2.98 -10.37
CA ILE A 189 -20.85 1.80 -9.49
C ILE A 189 -19.46 1.17 -9.28
N GLY A 190 -19.03 1.06 -8.01
CA GLY A 190 -17.78 0.43 -7.59
C GLY A 190 -16.56 1.33 -7.55
N ARG A 191 -16.68 2.58 -8.01
CA ARG A 191 -15.66 3.63 -7.83
C ARG A 191 -15.68 4.13 -6.40
N PHE A 192 -14.51 4.45 -5.85
CA PHE A 192 -14.41 5.20 -4.61
C PHE A 192 -14.36 6.69 -4.92
N PHE A 193 -15.54 7.26 -5.05
CA PHE A 193 -15.76 8.67 -5.32
C PHE A 193 -17.16 9.07 -4.89
N ASN A 194 -17.25 10.19 -4.19
CA ASN A 194 -18.52 10.77 -3.79
C ASN A 194 -18.58 12.24 -4.23
N PRO A 195 -19.51 12.63 -5.12
CA PRO A 195 -19.68 14.03 -5.54
C PRO A 195 -19.93 15.01 -4.40
N ALA A 196 -20.46 14.56 -3.26
CA ALA A 196 -20.67 15.38 -2.07
C ALA A 196 -19.36 15.70 -1.32
N THR A 197 -18.28 14.96 -1.60
CA THR A 197 -16.95 15.19 -1.01
C THR A 197 -15.88 15.29 -2.10
N PRO A 198 -15.95 16.29 -2.99
CA PRO A 198 -15.05 16.41 -4.13
C PRO A 198 -13.59 16.71 -3.73
N GLN A 199 -13.35 17.17 -2.50
CA GLN A 199 -12.01 17.43 -1.95
C GLN A 199 -11.14 16.17 -1.88
N TYR A 200 -11.74 14.98 -1.92
CA TYR A 200 -11.01 13.71 -1.92
C TYR A 200 -10.57 13.24 -3.31
N GLY A 201 -10.79 14.07 -4.34
CA GLY A 201 -10.31 13.84 -5.69
C GLY A 201 -11.35 13.24 -6.63
N LEU A 202 -10.93 13.06 -7.88
CA LEU A 202 -11.76 12.51 -8.96
C LEU A 202 -11.61 10.99 -9.04
N PRO A 203 -12.56 10.27 -9.68
CA PRO A 203 -12.46 8.82 -9.87
C PRO A 203 -11.17 8.41 -10.58
N HIS A 204 -10.39 7.55 -9.91
CA HIS A 204 -9.07 7.14 -10.37
C HIS A 204 -8.83 5.66 -10.06
N ALA A 205 -8.45 4.86 -11.05
CA ALA A 205 -8.30 3.41 -10.90
C ALA A 205 -7.25 2.98 -9.86
N SER A 206 -6.13 3.71 -9.73
CA SER A 206 -5.18 3.45 -8.64
C SER A 206 -5.81 3.63 -7.26
N SER A 207 -6.65 4.65 -7.06
CA SER A 207 -7.42 4.81 -5.82
C SER A 207 -8.41 3.67 -5.62
N ASP A 208 -9.16 3.31 -6.67
CA ASP A 208 -10.09 2.17 -6.64
C ASP A 208 -9.36 0.87 -6.23
N GLY A 209 -8.19 0.62 -6.81
CA GLY A 209 -7.35 -0.53 -6.51
C GLY A 209 -6.82 -0.55 -5.07
N VAL A 210 -6.19 0.54 -4.62
CA VAL A 210 -5.56 0.57 -3.28
C VAL A 210 -6.61 0.57 -2.16
N TYR A 211 -7.77 1.19 -2.36
CA TYR A 211 -8.89 1.10 -1.42
C TYR A 211 -9.47 -0.32 -1.36
N THR A 212 -9.55 -1.00 -2.50
CA THR A 212 -9.96 -2.42 -2.54
C THR A 212 -8.94 -3.32 -1.83
N GLU A 213 -7.64 -3.03 -1.96
CA GLU A 213 -6.57 -3.73 -1.22
C GLU A 213 -6.73 -3.54 0.29
N GLY A 214 -6.90 -2.30 0.76
CA GLY A 214 -7.16 -1.99 2.16
C GLY A 214 -8.38 -2.74 2.70
N LEU A 215 -9.48 -2.75 1.95
CA LEU A 215 -10.69 -3.49 2.32
C LEU A 215 -10.47 -5.00 2.40
N ALA A 216 -9.62 -5.59 1.54
CA ALA A 216 -9.31 -7.02 1.61
C ALA A 216 -8.62 -7.40 2.92
N TYR A 217 -7.71 -6.55 3.42
CA TYR A 217 -7.13 -6.74 4.75
C TYR A 217 -8.11 -6.43 5.88
N ALA A 218 -9.01 -5.45 5.72
CA ALA A 218 -10.06 -5.19 6.70
C ALA A 218 -11.05 -6.36 6.82
N PHE A 219 -11.38 -7.00 5.68
CA PHE A 219 -12.17 -8.23 5.62
C PHE A 219 -11.51 -9.37 6.40
N GLU A 220 -10.20 -9.56 6.24
CA GLU A 220 -9.44 -10.55 7.04
C GLU A 220 -9.60 -10.27 8.54
N VAL A 221 -9.34 -9.04 8.96
CA VAL A 221 -9.42 -8.68 10.39
C VAL A 221 -10.83 -8.92 10.93
N ALA A 222 -11.86 -8.52 10.17
CA ALA A 222 -13.25 -8.74 10.55
C ALA A 222 -13.60 -10.23 10.71
N GLN A 223 -13.16 -11.09 9.80
CA GLN A 223 -13.34 -12.53 9.91
C GLN A 223 -12.63 -13.11 11.14
N ARG A 224 -11.38 -12.67 11.40
CA ARG A 224 -10.58 -13.16 12.54
C ARG A 224 -11.16 -12.75 13.90
N THR A 225 -11.86 -11.63 13.98
CA THR A 225 -12.48 -11.14 15.22
C THR A 225 -13.97 -11.49 15.35
N GLY A 226 -14.55 -12.23 14.39
CA GLY A 226 -15.97 -12.59 14.41
C GLY A 226 -16.93 -11.46 14.06
N GLU A 227 -16.45 -10.40 13.40
CA GLU A 227 -17.22 -9.23 12.96
C GLU A 227 -17.96 -9.49 11.64
N GLU A 228 -18.88 -10.46 11.65
CA GLU A 228 -19.52 -11.00 10.44
C GLU A 228 -20.26 -9.94 9.61
N VAL A 229 -20.94 -8.99 10.27
CA VAL A 229 -21.64 -7.90 9.58
C VAL A 229 -20.67 -7.01 8.81
N ARG A 230 -19.53 -6.65 9.43
CA ARG A 230 -18.49 -5.86 8.77
C ARG A 230 -17.83 -6.66 7.65
N ALA A 231 -17.51 -7.93 7.90
CA ALA A 231 -16.93 -8.80 6.89
C ALA A 231 -17.82 -8.90 5.64
N GLY A 232 -19.14 -9.08 5.81
CA GLY A 232 -20.10 -9.08 4.69
C GLY A 232 -20.12 -7.75 3.92
N ARG A 233 -20.11 -6.62 4.63
CA ARG A 233 -20.06 -5.28 4.01
C ARG A 233 -18.77 -5.05 3.21
N TYR A 234 -17.62 -5.43 3.77
CA TYR A 234 -16.34 -5.31 3.08
C TYR A 234 -16.27 -6.21 1.84
N LEU A 235 -16.72 -7.47 1.95
CA LEU A 235 -16.73 -8.39 0.81
C LEU A 235 -17.62 -7.90 -0.34
N ASP A 236 -18.80 -7.36 -0.01
CA ASP A 236 -19.69 -6.76 -1.01
C ASP A 236 -19.02 -5.55 -1.70
N ALA A 237 -18.43 -4.65 -0.93
CA ALA A 237 -17.71 -3.49 -1.46
C ALA A 237 -16.52 -3.90 -2.36
N ILE A 238 -15.71 -4.88 -1.94
CA ILE A 238 -14.61 -5.44 -2.73
C ILE A 238 -15.15 -6.01 -4.05
N THR A 239 -16.23 -6.78 -4.00
CA THR A 239 -16.82 -7.42 -5.17
C THR A 239 -17.28 -6.41 -6.22
N ILE A 240 -17.95 -5.34 -5.79
CA ILE A 240 -18.41 -4.28 -6.70
C ILE A 240 -17.21 -3.52 -7.27
N SER A 241 -16.19 -3.21 -6.45
CA SER A 241 -15.01 -2.49 -6.94
C SER A 241 -14.18 -3.32 -7.93
N LEU A 242 -13.97 -4.62 -7.69
CA LEU A 242 -13.28 -5.51 -8.62
C LEU A 242 -14.01 -5.63 -9.96
N LYS A 243 -15.35 -5.63 -9.97
CA LYS A 243 -16.14 -5.57 -11.22
C LYS A 243 -15.88 -4.27 -11.98
N ASN A 244 -15.87 -3.14 -11.29
CA ASN A 244 -15.52 -1.84 -11.89
C ASN A 244 -14.09 -1.84 -12.45
N ILE A 245 -13.10 -2.27 -11.66
CA ILE A 245 -11.68 -2.33 -12.07
C ILE A 245 -11.51 -3.25 -13.29
N ALA A 246 -12.19 -4.40 -13.30
CA ALA A 246 -12.17 -5.32 -14.43
C ALA A 246 -12.77 -4.70 -15.71
N SER A 247 -13.72 -3.76 -15.59
CA SER A 247 -14.27 -3.01 -16.72
C SER A 247 -13.29 -1.98 -17.30
N LEU A 248 -12.31 -1.53 -16.51
CA LEU A 248 -11.26 -0.60 -16.93
C LEU A 248 -10.09 -1.30 -17.64
N GLN A 249 -10.10 -2.63 -17.69
CA GLN A 249 -9.02 -3.42 -18.28
C GLN A 249 -9.02 -3.34 -19.81
N TYR A 250 -7.84 -3.21 -20.40
CA TYR A 250 -7.64 -3.38 -21.84
C TYR A 250 -7.78 -4.82 -22.28
N ARG A 251 -8.96 -5.18 -22.79
CA ARG A 251 -9.29 -6.51 -23.34
C ARG A 251 -9.20 -6.58 -24.86
N GLU A 252 -9.26 -5.43 -25.52
CA GLU A 252 -9.23 -5.30 -26.97
C GLU A 252 -8.31 -4.16 -27.40
N LYS A 253 -7.85 -4.21 -28.66
CA LYS A 253 -7.04 -3.15 -29.26
C LYS A 253 -7.88 -1.89 -29.39
N LEU A 254 -7.34 -0.76 -28.93
CA LEU A 254 -7.93 0.55 -29.20
C LEU A 254 -7.79 0.90 -30.69
N ALA A 255 -8.89 1.31 -31.32
CA ALA A 255 -8.92 1.67 -32.74
C ALA A 255 -7.94 2.80 -33.07
N GLU A 256 -7.81 3.76 -32.16
CA GLU A 256 -6.98 4.95 -32.28
C GLU A 256 -5.51 4.76 -31.85
N SER A 257 -5.15 3.60 -31.28
CA SER A 257 -3.79 3.38 -30.75
C SER A 257 -2.84 2.89 -31.84
N SER A 258 -1.74 3.61 -32.03
CA SER A 258 -0.61 3.19 -32.87
C SER A 258 0.26 2.10 -32.22
N LEU A 259 0.11 1.87 -30.91
CA LEU A 259 0.85 0.84 -30.20
C LEU A 259 0.29 -0.57 -30.51
N PRO A 260 1.16 -1.58 -30.65
CA PRO A 260 0.71 -2.97 -30.69
C PRO A 260 -0.08 -3.34 -29.42
N PHE A 261 -1.17 -4.10 -29.58
CA PHE A 261 -2.06 -4.44 -28.47
C PHE A 261 -1.34 -5.14 -27.31
N TYR A 262 -0.35 -5.99 -27.60
CA TYR A 262 0.40 -6.73 -26.57
C TYR A 262 1.11 -5.82 -25.56
N VAL A 263 1.38 -4.55 -25.89
CA VAL A 263 2.07 -3.60 -25.02
C VAL A 263 1.21 -3.19 -23.82
N TYR A 264 -0.11 -3.13 -24.00
CA TYR A 264 -1.05 -2.66 -22.98
C TYR A 264 -2.16 -3.65 -22.69
N ARG A 265 -2.14 -4.85 -23.29
CA ARG A 265 -3.09 -5.92 -23.01
C ARG A 265 -3.10 -6.24 -21.51
N GLY A 266 -4.29 -6.23 -20.92
CA GLY A 266 -4.48 -6.51 -19.50
C GLY A 266 -4.16 -5.34 -18.56
N ALA A 267 -3.59 -4.23 -19.06
CA ALA A 267 -3.37 -3.02 -18.28
C ALA A 267 -4.72 -2.37 -17.89
N ILE A 268 -4.70 -1.61 -16.80
CA ILE A 268 -5.90 -1.00 -16.21
C ILE A 268 -5.88 0.51 -16.46
N ARG A 269 -6.91 1.01 -17.15
CA ARG A 269 -7.08 2.43 -17.46
C ARG A 269 -7.32 3.22 -16.19
N THR A 270 -6.76 4.43 -16.12
CA THR A 270 -7.03 5.37 -15.03
C THR A 270 -8.52 5.72 -14.93
N ASN A 271 -9.17 6.00 -16.06
CA ASN A 271 -10.62 6.10 -16.16
C ASN A 271 -11.10 5.78 -17.60
N ALA A 272 -12.41 5.53 -17.75
CA ALA A 272 -13.00 5.18 -19.04
C ALA A 272 -13.20 6.38 -19.98
N GLU A 273 -13.36 7.60 -19.45
CA GLU A 273 -13.88 8.76 -20.19
C GLU A 273 -12.80 9.72 -20.73
N LYS A 274 -11.80 10.05 -19.91
CA LYS A 274 -10.89 11.20 -20.15
C LYS A 274 -9.41 10.83 -20.17
N ASN A 275 -9.02 9.81 -19.40
CA ASN A 275 -7.64 9.42 -19.21
C ASN A 275 -7.50 7.90 -19.41
N ARG A 276 -7.18 7.54 -20.65
CA ARG A 276 -6.88 6.18 -21.10
C ARG A 276 -5.45 5.72 -20.73
N TRP A 277 -4.69 6.50 -19.96
CA TRP A 277 -3.35 6.07 -19.56
C TRP A 277 -3.43 4.95 -18.51
N ALA A 278 -2.51 4.00 -18.61
CA ALA A 278 -2.29 2.99 -17.60
C ALA A 278 -1.01 3.33 -16.83
N ARG A 279 -1.08 3.21 -15.51
CA ARG A 279 0.05 3.32 -14.58
C ARG A 279 0.24 1.99 -13.87
N ILE A 280 1.45 1.76 -13.35
CA ILE A 280 1.78 0.50 -12.65
C ILE A 280 0.90 0.29 -11.41
N ASP A 281 0.62 1.37 -10.66
CA ASP A 281 -0.23 1.37 -9.47
C ASP A 281 -1.69 0.97 -9.75
N ASN A 282 -2.25 1.32 -10.91
CA ASN A 282 -3.58 0.85 -11.32
C ASN A 282 -3.65 -0.69 -11.33
N ALA A 283 -2.59 -1.35 -11.80
CA ALA A 283 -2.53 -2.80 -11.91
C ALA A 283 -2.04 -3.47 -10.61
N GLN A 284 -1.01 -2.93 -9.98
CA GLN A 284 -0.37 -3.52 -8.80
C GLN A 284 -1.35 -3.67 -7.64
N HIS A 285 -1.99 -2.59 -7.21
CA HIS A 285 -2.95 -2.66 -6.09
C HIS A 285 -4.13 -3.58 -6.38
N THR A 286 -4.57 -3.66 -7.63
CA THR A 286 -5.61 -4.61 -8.04
C THR A 286 -5.16 -6.06 -7.86
N ILE A 287 -3.93 -6.36 -8.29
CA ILE A 287 -3.33 -7.69 -8.12
C ILE A 287 -3.17 -8.01 -6.63
N ASP A 288 -2.70 -7.06 -5.83
CA ASP A 288 -2.47 -7.21 -4.40
C ASP A 288 -3.80 -7.43 -3.65
N ALA A 289 -4.86 -6.71 -4.00
CA ALA A 289 -6.20 -6.92 -3.46
C ALA A 289 -6.74 -8.33 -3.75
N ILE A 290 -6.59 -8.81 -5.00
CA ILE A 290 -7.02 -10.16 -5.38
C ILE A 290 -6.19 -11.23 -4.65
N GLN A 291 -4.88 -11.00 -4.50
CA GLN A 291 -4.01 -11.93 -3.77
C GLN A 291 -4.35 -11.98 -2.28
N ALA A 292 -4.55 -10.83 -1.64
CA ALA A 292 -4.99 -10.75 -0.25
C ALA A 292 -6.30 -11.53 -0.08
N LEU A 293 -7.32 -11.24 -0.88
CA LEU A 293 -8.61 -11.94 -0.82
C LEU A 293 -8.46 -13.45 -1.08
N GLY A 294 -7.67 -13.84 -2.08
CA GLY A 294 -7.41 -15.24 -2.42
C GLY A 294 -6.72 -16.02 -1.30
N ASN A 295 -5.80 -15.39 -0.56
CA ASN A 295 -5.16 -16.00 0.60
C ASN A 295 -6.18 -16.30 1.71
N PHE A 296 -7.23 -15.50 1.86
CA PHE A 296 -8.25 -15.70 2.89
C PHE A 296 -9.38 -16.63 2.44
N LEU A 297 -9.91 -16.45 1.24
CA LEU A 297 -11.00 -17.29 0.73
C LEU A 297 -10.52 -18.67 0.27
N GLY A 298 -9.24 -18.80 -0.13
CA GLY A 298 -8.65 -20.02 -0.65
C GLY A 298 -7.89 -20.87 0.37
N SER A 299 -7.70 -20.40 1.61
CA SER A 299 -6.86 -21.12 2.58
C SER A 299 -7.59 -22.29 3.26
N LYS A 300 -7.49 -23.46 2.62
CA LYS A 300 -7.04 -24.69 3.29
C LYS A 300 -5.51 -24.76 3.44
N GLN A 301 -4.77 -23.74 2.99
CA GLN A 301 -3.34 -23.60 3.18
C GLN A 301 -3.02 -22.22 3.76
N ALA A 302 -2.49 -22.25 4.98
CA ALA A 302 -1.81 -21.20 5.68
C ALA A 302 -1.09 -20.20 4.76
N SER A 303 -1.31 -18.93 5.07
CA SER A 303 -0.46 -17.81 4.67
C SER A 303 1.02 -18.21 4.72
N THR A 304 1.75 -18.00 3.62
CA THR A 304 3.22 -18.10 3.63
C THR A 304 3.91 -16.87 4.25
N PHE A 305 3.15 -16.08 5.01
CA PHE A 305 3.64 -15.31 6.16
C PHE A 305 3.02 -15.90 7.43
N GLU A 306 3.46 -17.09 7.81
CA GLU A 306 3.33 -17.59 9.17
C GLU A 306 4.73 -17.61 9.78
N PRO A 307 4.86 -16.99 10.95
CA PRO A 307 5.36 -17.77 12.05
C PRO A 307 4.34 -17.69 13.18
N TRP A 308 3.52 -18.74 13.35
CA TRP A 308 2.87 -19.09 14.62
C TRP A 308 2.53 -20.59 14.61
N PRO A 309 2.76 -21.37 15.67
CA PRO A 309 3.38 -21.03 16.96
C PRO A 309 4.92 -21.07 16.97
#